data_AF-A0A9E3W1I1-F1
#
_entry.id   AF-A0A9E3W1I1-F1
#
_cell.length_a   1.000
_cell.length_b   1.000
_cell.length_c   1.000
_cell.angle_alpha   90.00
_cell.angle_beta   90.00
_cell.angle_gamma   90.00
#
_symmetry.space_group_name_H-M   'P 1'
#
loop_
_entity.id
_entity.type
_entity.pdbx_description
1 polymer ?
#
loop_
_entity_poly.entity_id
_entity_poly.type
_entity_poly.pdbx_seq_one_letter_code
_entity_poly.pdbx_strand_id
1 'polypeptide(L)'
;MRKPMITVCKLKVIIQDKQQLLLIASLLDYYTNLKQDIISNFRTMNKAIILILGVFFMISCSDKKENPIGKWDDNIKLSTKHVVFSSETDSVTITTEGEWWWIDGISFEDSTYSYYNRDDINLESDSYSIEEEQFVVERRDKTILFVKIKENNTGIERKMNISLQAGNYFDHVTIMQSAY
;
A
#
# COMPACT_ATOMS: atom_id res chain seq x y z
N MET A 1 -72.11 -47.77 -63.25
CA MET A 1 -72.30 -46.44 -62.60
C MET A 1 -70.94 -45.95 -62.11
N ARG A 2 -70.58 -44.72 -62.51
CA ARG A 2 -69.29 -44.05 -62.26
C ARG A 2 -69.27 -43.35 -60.90
N LYS A 3 -68.06 -43.25 -60.35
CA LYS A 3 -67.53 -42.45 -59.22
C LYS A 3 -67.44 -43.17 -57.86
N PRO A 4 -66.30 -43.04 -57.14
CA PRO A 4 -65.52 -41.80 -57.06
C PRO A 4 -64.00 -41.97 -57.25
N MET A 5 -63.51 -41.93 -58.51
CA MET A 5 -62.06 -41.79 -58.77
C MET A 5 -61.56 -40.36 -58.49
N ILE A 6 -62.44 -39.35 -58.58
CA ILE A 6 -62.12 -37.93 -58.31
C ILE A 6 -61.89 -37.68 -56.81
N THR A 7 -62.61 -38.37 -55.93
CA THR A 7 -62.48 -38.22 -54.48
C THR A 7 -61.16 -38.80 -53.97
N VAL A 8 -60.70 -39.91 -54.57
CA VAL A 8 -59.43 -40.57 -54.20
C VAL A 8 -58.22 -39.71 -54.57
N CYS A 9 -58.22 -39.06 -55.74
CA CYS A 9 -57.12 -38.16 -56.13
C CYS A 9 -57.04 -36.92 -55.23
N LYS A 10 -58.17 -36.28 -54.89
CA LYS A 10 -58.17 -35.13 -53.96
C LYS A 10 -57.69 -35.52 -52.56
N LEU A 11 -58.11 -36.70 -52.07
CA LEU A 11 -57.69 -37.20 -50.75
C LEU A 11 -56.18 -37.46 -50.69
N LYS A 12 -55.59 -38.01 -51.75
CA LYS A 12 -54.15 -38.29 -51.83
C LYS A 12 -53.28 -37.03 -51.85
N VAL A 13 -53.72 -35.97 -52.55
CA VAL A 13 -53.06 -34.66 -52.56
C VAL A 13 -53.10 -34.02 -51.17
N ILE A 14 -54.26 -34.03 -50.50
CA ILE A 14 -54.41 -33.47 -49.14
C ILE A 14 -53.54 -34.23 -48.11
N ILE A 15 -53.41 -35.55 -48.23
CA ILE A 15 -52.55 -36.36 -47.35
C ILE A 15 -51.07 -36.02 -47.60
N GLN A 16 -50.66 -35.83 -48.86
CA GLN A 16 -49.28 -35.48 -49.22
C GLN A 16 -48.90 -34.07 -48.74
N ASP A 17 -49.81 -33.09 -48.85
CA ASP A 17 -49.62 -31.74 -48.31
C ASP A 17 -49.51 -31.76 -46.78
N LYS A 18 -50.37 -32.53 -46.08
CA LYS A 18 -50.27 -32.70 -44.63
C LYS A 18 -48.95 -33.36 -44.21
N GLN A 19 -48.46 -34.35 -44.95
CA GLN A 19 -47.17 -34.98 -44.68
C GLN A 19 -46.00 -34.01 -44.88
N GLN A 20 -46.02 -33.17 -45.92
CA GLN A 20 -45.01 -32.12 -46.10
C GLN A 20 -45.06 -31.07 -44.99
N LEU A 21 -46.25 -30.63 -44.58
CA LEU A 21 -46.43 -29.70 -43.46
C LEU A 21 -45.87 -30.28 -42.14
N LEU A 22 -46.09 -31.57 -41.87
CA LEU A 22 -45.52 -32.26 -40.71
C LEU A 22 -44.00 -32.35 -40.77
N LEU A 23 -43.42 -32.62 -41.96
CA LEU A 23 -41.98 -32.60 -42.19
C LEU A 23 -41.38 -31.22 -41.94
N ILE A 24 -41.98 -30.16 -42.47
CA ILE A 24 -41.53 -28.78 -42.26
C ILE A 24 -41.62 -28.40 -40.78
N ALA A 25 -42.70 -28.75 -40.09
CA ALA A 25 -42.84 -28.52 -38.65
C ALA A 25 -41.72 -29.24 -37.87
N SER A 26 -41.46 -30.52 -38.17
CA SER A 26 -40.38 -31.28 -37.52
C SER A 26 -38.98 -30.71 -37.78
N LEU A 27 -38.73 -30.15 -38.97
CA LEU A 27 -37.47 -29.49 -39.30
C LEU A 27 -37.32 -28.14 -38.59
N LEU A 28 -38.42 -27.39 -38.44
CA LEU A 28 -38.44 -26.15 -37.66
C LEU A 28 -38.21 -26.43 -36.16
N ASP A 29 -38.83 -27.48 -35.62
CA ASP A 29 -38.61 -27.92 -34.24
C ASP A 29 -37.17 -28.37 -34.03
N TYR A 30 -36.61 -29.12 -34.98
CA TYR A 30 -35.20 -29.51 -34.93
C TYR A 30 -34.26 -28.30 -34.93
N TYR A 31 -34.49 -27.34 -35.84
CA TYR A 31 -33.66 -26.14 -35.95
C TYR A 31 -33.78 -25.22 -34.71
N THR A 32 -34.98 -25.09 -34.15
CA THR A 32 -35.20 -24.29 -32.94
C THR A 32 -34.52 -24.91 -31.72
N ASN A 33 -34.62 -26.23 -31.54
CA ASN A 33 -33.92 -26.95 -30.47
C ASN A 33 -32.40 -26.83 -30.61
N LEU A 34 -31.84 -27.04 -31.81
CA LEU A 34 -30.40 -26.90 -32.07
C LEU A 34 -29.89 -25.48 -31.74
N LYS A 35 -30.65 -24.44 -32.11
CA LYS A 35 -30.30 -23.05 -31.80
C LYS A 35 -30.32 -22.79 -30.29
N GLN A 36 -31.30 -23.36 -29.57
CA GLN A 36 -31.43 -23.20 -28.13
C GLN A 36 -30.28 -23.88 -27.38
N ASP A 37 -29.85 -25.06 -27.83
CA ASP A 37 -28.72 -25.79 -27.27
C ASP A 37 -27.40 -25.04 -27.45
N ILE A 38 -27.16 -24.49 -28.64
CA ILE A 38 -25.96 -23.67 -28.92
C ILE A 38 -25.91 -22.45 -28.00
N ILE A 39 -27.03 -21.74 -27.84
CA ILE A 39 -27.13 -20.56 -26.96
C ILE A 39 -26.92 -20.94 -25.50
N SER A 40 -27.51 -22.05 -25.05
CA SER A 40 -27.36 -22.56 -23.69
C SER A 40 -25.91 -22.93 -23.37
N ASN A 41 -25.24 -23.63 -24.30
CA ASN A 41 -23.83 -24.00 -24.19
C ASN A 41 -22.92 -22.77 -24.14
N PHE A 42 -23.16 -21.78 -25.01
CA PHE A 42 -22.40 -20.52 -24.99
C PHE A 42 -22.57 -19.75 -23.68
N ARG A 43 -23.80 -19.69 -23.13
CA ARG A 43 -24.07 -19.09 -21.82
C ARG A 43 -23.37 -19.83 -20.68
N THR A 44 -23.36 -21.16 -20.73
CA THR A 44 -22.73 -22.01 -19.69
C THR A 44 -21.21 -21.88 -19.72
N MET A 45 -20.61 -21.86 -20.92
CA MET A 45 -19.18 -21.62 -21.11
C MET A 45 -18.76 -20.22 -20.61
N ASN A 46 -19.54 -19.17 -20.90
CA ASN A 46 -19.24 -17.82 -20.40
C ASN A 46 -19.33 -17.74 -18.87
N LYS A 47 -20.29 -18.43 -18.24
CA LYS A 47 -20.36 -18.54 -16.79
C LYS A 47 -19.14 -19.27 -16.22
N ALA A 48 -18.72 -20.36 -16.85
CA ALA A 48 -17.53 -21.11 -16.44
C ALA A 48 -16.24 -20.26 -16.56
N ILE A 49 -16.09 -19.48 -17.64
CA ILE A 49 -14.94 -18.58 -17.84
C ILE A 49 -14.90 -17.50 -16.77
N ILE A 50 -16.05 -16.86 -16.45
CA ILE A 50 -16.14 -15.86 -15.39
C ILE A 50 -15.76 -16.45 -14.03
N LEU A 51 -16.19 -17.69 -13.76
CA LEU A 51 -15.90 -18.39 -12.51
C LEU A 51 -14.41 -18.75 -12.39
N ILE A 52 -13.78 -19.19 -13.48
CA ILE A 52 -12.34 -19.49 -13.54
C ILE A 52 -11.51 -18.22 -13.36
N LEU A 53 -11.86 -17.11 -14.04
CA LEU A 53 -11.16 -15.83 -13.89
C LEU A 53 -11.25 -15.28 -12.46
N GLY A 54 -12.38 -15.46 -11.76
CA GLY A 54 -12.55 -15.05 -10.37
C GLY A 54 -11.63 -15.78 -9.39
N VAL A 55 -11.30 -17.06 -9.65
CA VAL A 55 -10.41 -17.84 -8.79
C VAL A 55 -8.96 -17.34 -8.85
N PHE A 56 -8.51 -16.83 -10.01
CA PHE A 56 -7.15 -16.30 -10.16
C PHE A 56 -6.88 -15.01 -9.35
N PHE A 57 -7.91 -14.18 -9.11
CA PHE A 57 -7.73 -12.95 -8.31
C PHE A 57 -7.48 -13.20 -6.82
N MET A 58 -7.86 -14.37 -6.29
CA MET A 58 -7.73 -14.70 -4.86
C MET A 58 -6.33 -15.21 -4.47
N ILE A 59 -5.43 -15.44 -5.44
CA ILE A 59 -4.07 -15.97 -5.17
C ILE A 59 -3.03 -14.84 -5.07
N SER A 60 -3.42 -13.57 -5.28
CA SER A 60 -2.47 -12.44 -5.34
C SER A 60 -2.07 -11.86 -3.97
N CYS A 61 -2.33 -12.54 -2.86
CA CYS A 61 -1.84 -12.11 -1.55
C CYS A 61 -1.24 -13.30 -0.80
N SER A 62 -0.01 -13.66 -1.16
CA SER A 62 0.83 -14.44 -0.27
C SER A 62 1.50 -13.48 0.71
N ASP A 63 1.02 -13.43 1.95
CA ASP A 63 1.78 -12.85 3.05
C ASP A 63 3.05 -13.69 3.25
N LYS A 64 4.12 -13.31 2.56
CA LYS A 64 5.46 -13.82 2.88
C LYS A 64 5.85 -13.21 4.22
N LYS A 65 5.48 -13.88 5.31
CA LYS A 65 6.12 -13.68 6.60
C LYS A 65 7.45 -14.41 6.60
N GLU A 66 8.52 -13.64 6.49
CA GLU A 66 9.67 -13.66 7.40
C GLU A 66 10.58 -12.50 6.97
N ASN A 67 10.59 -11.44 7.78
CA ASN A 67 11.46 -10.27 7.70
C ASN A 67 11.65 -9.66 6.29
N PRO A 68 10.71 -8.81 5.82
CA PRO A 68 10.91 -8.11 4.55
C PRO A 68 12.26 -7.37 4.58
N ILE A 69 13.03 -7.50 3.49
CA ILE A 69 14.32 -6.82 3.34
C ILE A 69 14.09 -5.32 3.57
N GLY A 70 14.83 -4.74 4.53
CA GLY A 70 14.71 -3.34 4.91
C GLY A 70 13.83 -3.07 6.14
N LYS A 71 13.13 -4.06 6.70
CA LYS A 71 12.48 -3.91 8.00
C LYS A 71 13.46 -4.24 9.12
N TRP A 72 13.92 -3.19 9.80
CA TRP A 72 14.76 -3.30 10.98
C TRP A 72 13.91 -3.05 12.22
N ASP A 73 14.21 -3.78 13.30
CA ASP A 73 13.64 -3.50 14.61
C ASP A 73 14.17 -2.16 15.14
N ASP A 74 13.50 -1.60 16.15
CA ASP A 74 14.00 -0.41 16.84
C ASP A 74 15.32 -0.76 17.56
N ASN A 75 16.42 -0.48 16.86
CA ASN A 75 17.77 -0.75 17.31
C ASN A 75 18.41 0.48 17.97
N ILE A 76 17.72 1.63 17.95
CA ILE A 76 18.16 2.84 18.64
C ILE A 76 17.57 2.86 20.06
N LYS A 77 16.27 2.61 20.19
CA LYS A 77 15.54 2.53 21.46
C LYS A 77 15.73 3.78 22.31
N LEU A 78 15.27 4.90 21.77
CA LEU A 78 15.29 6.19 22.48
C LEU A 78 14.46 6.11 23.76
N SER A 79 15.04 6.58 24.86
CA SER A 79 14.34 6.72 26.16
C SER A 79 13.14 7.67 26.09
N THR A 80 13.16 8.64 25.18
CA THR A 80 11.99 9.46 24.82
C THR A 80 12.10 9.94 23.37
N LYS A 81 10.95 10.13 22.73
CA LYS A 81 10.84 10.72 21.38
C LYS A 81 10.27 12.15 21.40
N HIS A 82 9.81 12.61 22.56
CA HIS A 82 9.17 13.90 22.74
C HIS A 82 9.68 14.59 24.00
N VAL A 83 10.09 15.84 23.86
CA VAL A 83 10.55 16.69 24.97
C VAL A 83 9.85 18.04 24.86
N VAL A 84 9.48 18.61 26.00
CA VAL A 84 8.89 19.94 26.08
C VAL A 84 9.80 20.80 26.94
N PHE A 85 10.26 21.91 26.38
CA PHE A 85 11.02 22.95 27.06
C PHE A 85 10.14 24.17 27.33
N SER A 86 10.46 24.87 28.42
CA SER A 86 9.95 26.23 28.63
C SER A 86 10.59 27.22 27.66
N SER A 87 10.18 28.48 27.69
CA SER A 87 10.81 29.54 26.89
C SER A 87 12.22 29.89 27.34
N GLU A 88 12.64 29.48 28.53
CA GLU A 88 14.01 29.70 29.01
C GLU A 88 15.02 28.78 28.29
N THR A 89 16.31 29.05 28.49
CA THR A 89 17.37 28.13 28.03
C THR A 89 17.23 26.81 28.76
N ASP A 90 17.09 25.72 28.01
CA ASP A 90 16.86 24.38 28.56
C ASP A 90 17.71 23.33 27.83
N SER A 91 17.93 22.19 28.48
CA SER A 91 18.67 21.09 27.92
C SER A 91 18.15 19.75 28.39
N VAL A 92 18.31 18.73 27.55
CA VAL A 92 17.90 17.36 27.85
C VAL A 92 19.04 16.41 27.51
N THR A 93 19.16 15.36 28.32
CA THR A 93 19.95 14.19 27.97
C THR A 93 18.99 13.04 27.70
N ILE A 94 19.09 12.48 26.50
CA ILE A 94 18.29 11.37 26.02
C ILE A 94 19.23 10.19 25.86
N THR A 95 18.88 9.07 26.50
CA THR A 95 19.65 7.84 26.37
C THR A 95 19.07 6.94 25.30
N THR A 96 19.93 6.11 24.71
CA THR A 96 19.57 5.00 23.83
C THR A 96 20.01 3.67 24.45
N GLU A 97 19.35 2.56 24.12
CA GLU A 97 19.95 1.24 24.39
C GLU A 97 20.86 0.80 23.22
N GLY A 98 20.61 1.30 22.02
CA GLY A 98 21.48 1.08 20.86
C GLY A 98 22.77 1.89 20.93
N GLU A 99 23.88 1.28 20.53
CA GLU A 99 25.21 1.94 20.48
C GLU A 99 25.61 2.41 19.07
N TRP A 100 24.94 1.92 18.03
CA TRP A 100 25.32 2.17 16.64
C TRP A 100 24.28 3.02 15.92
N TRP A 101 24.38 4.34 16.11
CA TRP A 101 23.55 5.35 15.47
C TRP A 101 24.32 6.64 15.24
N TRP A 102 23.84 7.50 14.34
CA TRP A 102 24.34 8.85 14.14
C TRP A 102 23.19 9.81 13.85
N ILE A 103 23.47 11.12 13.92
CA ILE A 103 22.52 12.17 13.54
C ILE A 103 22.48 12.24 12.01
N ASP A 104 21.31 11.98 11.45
CA ASP A 104 21.03 12.03 10.00
C ASP A 104 20.68 13.46 9.55
N GLY A 105 20.02 14.22 10.42
CA GLY A 105 19.66 15.60 10.15
C GLY A 105 18.98 16.27 11.33
N ILE A 106 18.95 17.60 11.30
CA ILE A 106 18.26 18.42 12.29
C ILE A 106 17.37 19.41 11.54
N SER A 107 16.10 19.50 11.90
CA SER A 107 15.24 20.62 11.50
C SER A 107 14.94 21.48 12.72
N PHE A 108 15.11 22.79 12.60
CA PHE A 108 14.80 23.75 13.64
C PHE A 108 14.02 24.92 13.02
N GLU A 109 12.80 25.14 13.53
CA GLU A 109 11.84 26.06 12.92
C GLU A 109 11.64 25.74 11.43
N ASP A 110 11.90 26.70 10.53
CA ASP A 110 11.77 26.55 9.08
C ASP A 110 13.07 26.09 8.40
N SER A 111 14.15 25.87 9.17
CA SER A 111 15.46 25.47 8.64
C SER A 111 15.69 23.97 8.80
N THR A 112 16.34 23.37 7.79
CA THR A 112 16.80 21.98 7.83
C THR A 112 18.29 21.93 7.56
N TYR A 113 19.01 21.23 8.43
CA TYR A 113 20.46 21.10 8.45
C TYR A 113 20.84 19.67 8.13
N SER A 114 21.74 19.52 7.17
CA SER A 114 22.40 18.25 6.84
C SER A 114 23.89 18.39 7.15
N TYR A 115 24.43 17.41 7.85
CA TYR A 115 25.83 17.40 8.29
C TYR A 115 26.67 16.37 7.54
N TYR A 116 26.10 15.71 6.54
CA TYR A 116 26.86 14.85 5.64
C TYR A 116 27.90 15.68 4.87
N ASN A 117 29.13 15.18 4.78
CA ASN A 117 30.27 15.81 4.11
C ASN A 117 30.79 17.10 4.78
N ARG A 118 30.52 17.30 6.08
CA ARG A 118 31.20 18.29 6.90
C ARG A 118 32.56 17.75 7.34
N ASP A 119 33.65 18.38 6.90
CA ASP A 119 35.02 17.93 7.23
C ASP A 119 35.36 18.09 8.72
N ASP A 120 34.64 18.94 9.44
CA ASP A 120 34.84 19.24 10.86
C ASP A 120 34.07 18.29 11.80
N ILE A 121 33.17 17.45 11.29
CA ILE A 121 32.33 16.55 12.09
C ILE A 121 32.46 15.12 11.59
N ASN A 122 32.97 14.24 12.45
CA ASN A 122 32.96 12.81 12.19
C ASN A 122 31.68 12.17 12.78
N LEU A 123 30.64 12.01 11.96
CA LEU A 123 29.37 11.41 12.37
C LEU A 123 29.48 9.93 12.77
N GLU A 124 30.56 9.23 12.36
CA GLU A 124 30.83 7.84 12.76
C GLU A 124 31.52 7.74 14.14
N SER A 125 31.94 8.86 14.72
CA SER A 125 32.54 8.90 16.05
C SER A 125 31.52 8.59 17.15
N ASP A 126 31.99 7.97 18.22
CA ASP A 126 31.21 7.76 19.45
C ASP A 126 30.88 9.09 20.15
N SER A 127 31.62 10.16 19.83
CA SER A 127 31.34 11.51 20.34
C SER A 127 31.63 12.60 19.31
N TYR A 128 30.73 13.56 19.18
CA TYR A 128 30.87 14.77 18.37
C TYR A 128 29.84 15.84 18.79
N SER A 129 30.11 17.10 18.41
CA SER A 129 29.25 18.25 18.68
C SER A 129 28.82 18.92 17.38
N ILE A 130 27.55 19.29 17.30
CA ILE A 130 26.96 20.15 16.27
C ILE A 130 26.56 21.45 16.97
N GLU A 131 27.29 22.52 16.66
CA GLU A 131 27.06 23.84 17.25
C GLU A 131 26.50 24.78 16.19
N GLU A 132 25.26 25.21 16.40
CA GLU A 132 24.59 26.22 15.59
C GLU A 132 24.28 27.45 16.46
N GLU A 133 23.85 28.53 15.83
CA GLU A 133 23.58 29.78 16.57
C GLU A 133 22.52 29.60 17.66
N GLN A 134 21.47 28.80 17.42
CA GLN A 134 20.32 28.68 18.33
C GLN A 134 20.35 27.43 19.21
N PHE A 135 21.21 26.47 18.90
CA PHE A 135 21.22 25.18 19.59
C PHE A 135 22.57 24.49 19.54
N VAL A 136 22.73 23.53 20.45
CA VAL A 136 23.83 22.57 20.46
C VAL A 136 23.24 21.18 20.54
N VAL A 137 23.67 20.29 19.65
CA VAL A 137 23.34 18.87 19.69
C VAL A 137 24.62 18.07 19.73
N GLU A 138 24.75 17.21 20.73
CA GLU A 138 25.96 16.43 20.96
C GLU A 138 25.61 14.95 21.02
N ARG A 139 26.42 14.14 20.33
CA ARG A 139 26.60 12.75 20.74
C ARG A 139 27.74 12.75 21.76
N ARG A 140 27.43 12.45 23.03
CA ARG A 140 28.44 12.49 24.12
C ARG A 140 29.12 11.16 24.35
N ASP A 141 28.45 10.08 23.94
CA ASP A 141 28.93 8.71 23.98
C ASP A 141 28.04 7.88 23.06
N LYS A 142 28.33 6.58 22.93
CA LYS A 142 27.56 5.61 22.15
C LYS A 142 26.07 5.62 22.44
N THR A 143 25.69 5.94 23.67
CA THR A 143 24.29 5.85 24.15
C THR A 143 23.70 7.17 24.63
N ILE A 144 24.37 8.30 24.37
CA ILE A 144 24.00 9.59 24.95
C ILE A 144 23.83 10.65 23.86
N LEU A 145 22.58 11.09 23.67
CA LEU A 145 22.23 12.28 22.91
C LEU A 145 21.96 13.43 23.89
N PHE A 146 22.71 14.52 23.78
CA PHE A 146 22.47 15.75 24.50
C PHE A 146 21.97 16.83 23.56
N VAL A 147 20.97 17.58 24.00
CA VAL A 147 20.40 18.69 23.24
C VAL A 147 20.24 19.89 24.15
N LYS A 148 20.66 21.06 23.68
CA LYS A 148 20.45 22.34 24.33
C LYS A 148 19.92 23.34 23.33
N ILE A 149 18.86 24.05 23.69
CA ILE A 149 18.27 25.11 22.87
C ILE A 149 18.35 26.41 23.67
N LYS A 150 18.73 27.51 23.03
CA LYS A 150 18.71 28.84 23.66
C LYS A 150 17.29 29.24 24.06
N GLU A 151 17.17 30.27 24.89
CA GLU A 151 15.88 30.87 25.21
C GLU A 151 15.10 31.30 23.95
N ASN A 152 13.78 31.31 24.04
CA ASN A 152 12.85 31.66 22.97
C ASN A 152 12.27 33.06 23.18
N ASN A 153 12.84 34.04 22.49
CA ASN A 153 12.43 35.45 22.59
C ASN A 153 11.47 35.89 21.46
N THR A 154 10.89 34.96 20.70
CA THR A 154 10.10 35.28 19.49
C THR A 154 8.60 35.44 19.75
N GLY A 155 8.11 34.98 20.91
CA GLY A 155 6.68 35.00 21.26
C GLY A 155 5.86 33.94 20.52
N ILE A 156 6.54 33.03 19.81
CA ILE A 156 5.94 31.92 19.06
C ILE A 156 6.63 30.63 19.51
N GLU A 157 5.88 29.54 19.63
CA GLU A 157 6.44 28.21 19.93
C GLU A 157 7.44 27.77 18.85
N ARG A 158 8.57 27.18 19.28
CA ARG A 158 9.60 26.66 18.37
C ARG A 158 9.61 25.15 18.40
N LYS A 159 9.91 24.55 17.25
CA LYS A 159 10.00 23.10 17.09
C LYS A 159 11.37 22.71 16.57
N MET A 160 11.98 21.72 17.22
CA MET A 160 13.15 20.99 16.74
C MET A 160 12.76 19.55 16.42
N ASN A 161 13.32 19.00 15.36
CA ASN A 161 13.32 17.57 15.10
C ASN A 161 14.76 17.12 14.84
N ILE A 162 15.20 16.08 15.54
CA ILE A 162 16.53 15.46 15.37
C ILE A 162 16.31 14.06 14.84
N SER A 163 16.69 13.84 13.59
CA SER A 163 16.63 12.54 12.93
C SER A 163 17.89 11.74 13.25
N LEU A 164 17.70 10.48 13.61
CA LEU A 164 18.76 9.53 13.95
C LEU A 164 18.67 8.33 13.02
N GLN A 165 19.82 7.80 12.62
CA GLN A 165 19.91 6.63 11.74
C GLN A 165 20.79 5.55 12.35
N ALA A 166 20.35 4.30 12.22
CA ALA A 166 21.09 3.09 12.54
C ALA A 166 20.95 2.10 11.37
N GLY A 167 21.87 2.17 10.40
CA GLY A 167 21.76 1.40 9.15
C GLY A 167 20.52 1.79 8.34
N ASN A 168 19.55 0.87 8.21
CA ASN A 168 18.27 1.13 7.52
C ASN A 168 17.12 1.48 8.48
N TYR A 169 17.39 1.58 9.78
CA TYR A 169 16.42 2.07 10.75
C TYR A 169 16.59 3.57 10.96
N PHE A 170 15.48 4.31 10.95
CA PHE A 170 15.44 5.74 11.18
C PHE A 170 14.45 6.04 12.31
N ASP A 171 14.83 6.94 13.20
CA ASP A 171 13.97 7.41 14.29
C ASP A 171 14.20 8.89 14.53
N HIS A 172 13.45 9.49 15.44
CA HIS A 172 13.60 10.91 15.72
C HIS A 172 13.18 11.33 17.12
N VAL A 173 13.74 12.46 17.56
CA VAL A 173 13.33 13.19 18.76
C VAL A 173 12.72 14.52 18.34
N THR A 174 11.48 14.77 18.77
CA THR A 174 10.85 16.10 18.65
C THR A 174 10.99 16.87 19.96
N ILE A 175 11.46 18.11 19.88
CA ILE A 175 11.48 19.04 21.00
C ILE A 175 10.58 20.23 20.68
N MET A 176 9.63 20.51 21.56
CA MET A 176 8.77 21.69 21.51
C MET A 176 9.23 22.67 22.58
N GLN A 177 9.46 23.93 22.23
CA GLN A 177 9.85 24.96 23.18
C GLN A 177 8.79 26.06 23.20
N SER A 178 8.21 26.32 24.38
CA SER A 178 7.12 27.30 24.52
C SER A 178 7.54 28.72 24.13
N ALA A 179 6.56 29.55 23.76
CA ALA A 179 6.73 31.00 23.68
C ALA A 179 7.02 31.61 25.07
N TYR A 180 7.67 32.79 25.10
CA TYR A 180 7.88 33.56 26.32
C TYR A 180 6.60 34.21 26.86
#